data_AF-M7XMB5-F1
#
_entry.id   AF-M7XMB5-F1
#
_cell.length_a   1.000
_cell.length_b   1.000
_cell.length_c   1.000
_cell.angle_alpha   90.00
_cell.angle_beta   90.00
_cell.angle_gamma   90.00
#
_symmetry.space_group_name_H-M   'P 1'
#
loop_
_entity.id
_entity.type
_entity.pdbx_description
1 polymer ?
#
loop_
_entity_poly.entity_id
_entity_poly.type
_entity_poly.pdbx_seq_one_letter_code
_entity_poly.pdbx_strand_id
1 'polypeptide(L)'
;MLSSPLRRCILTQKVLPSDMMVRFELTRSPATASGPAPRLVCQPAKMMHSRFEDRSQGTTGKGMWVACWRSAVERLANKGAYKRLHASAAMDPKTIGIKTHSHLVRRVVQEAELMAGRMKGWQGAWIENEDDIPVRRTTREGLEELWQAHLAGTTRRIAAILDLSPLPSPSNASAPSTKVAAFLPTLTDRRIPYFRLAPFFDSVVVHPNSLPIWPRYADDDPTPAADRFLANVRANLDGVVSLLQRRLARRRVGPGSTVATLAEPRGEGDLYVLFAPLIDLDPSRYDEAEQAKAEAVVPLVVALMRMRLWTGEGWAAE
;
A
#
# COMPACT_ATOMS: atom_id res chain seq x y z
N MET A 1 4.93 -11.76 -2.57
CA MET A 1 3.66 -12.41 -3.01
C MET A 1 3.78 -13.92 -3.14
N LEU A 2 4.85 -14.46 -3.74
CA LEU A 2 5.02 -15.92 -3.91
C LEU A 2 5.19 -16.71 -2.60
N SER A 3 5.62 -16.06 -1.52
CA SER A 3 5.71 -16.67 -0.19
C SER A 3 4.37 -16.76 0.55
N SER A 4 3.30 -16.16 0.03
CA SER A 4 1.99 -16.21 0.68
C SER A 4 1.30 -17.56 0.42
N PRO A 5 0.56 -18.12 1.40
CA PRO A 5 -0.09 -19.42 1.22
C PRO A 5 -1.01 -19.46 0.01
N LEU A 6 -0.96 -20.55 -0.76
CA LEU A 6 -1.86 -20.76 -1.89
C LEU A 6 -3.29 -21.05 -1.41
N ARG A 7 -4.28 -20.47 -2.09
CA ARG A 7 -5.71 -20.60 -1.82
C ARG A 7 -6.49 -20.77 -3.10
N ARG A 8 -7.62 -21.49 -3.05
CA ARG A 8 -8.50 -21.68 -4.20
C ARG A 8 -9.56 -20.57 -4.26
N CYS A 9 -9.66 -19.89 -5.39
CA CYS A 9 -10.71 -18.91 -5.66
C CYS A 9 -12.07 -19.59 -5.78
N ILE A 10 -13.06 -19.14 -5.01
CA ILE A 10 -14.40 -19.74 -5.03
C ILE A 10 -15.11 -19.57 -6.38
N LEU A 11 -14.81 -18.51 -7.12
CA LEU A 11 -15.46 -18.21 -8.40
C LEU A 11 -14.79 -18.90 -9.58
N THR A 12 -13.46 -18.89 -9.64
CA THR A 12 -12.71 -19.40 -10.80
C THR A 12 -12.14 -20.80 -10.58
N GLN A 13 -12.18 -21.32 -9.35
CA GLN A 13 -11.55 -22.57 -8.93
C GLN A 13 -10.02 -22.63 -9.16
N LYS A 14 -9.39 -21.53 -9.57
CA LYS A 14 -7.94 -21.41 -9.72
C LYS A 14 -7.27 -21.27 -8.36
N VAL A 15 -6.06 -21.82 -8.23
CA VAL A 15 -5.22 -21.69 -7.04
C VAL A 15 -4.31 -20.47 -7.23
N LEU A 16 -4.34 -19.54 -6.28
CA LEU A 16 -3.61 -18.27 -6.32
C LEU A 16 -2.96 -18.01 -4.96
N PRO A 17 -1.86 -17.24 -4.90
CA PRO A 17 -1.31 -16.74 -3.63
C PRO A 17 -2.34 -15.89 -2.87
N SER A 18 -2.42 -16.02 -1.54
CA SER A 18 -3.41 -15.30 -0.73
C SER A 18 -3.29 -13.78 -0.85
N ASP A 19 -2.09 -13.27 -1.15
CA ASP A 19 -1.87 -11.83 -1.39
C ASP A 19 -2.63 -11.34 -2.63
N MET A 20 -2.91 -12.20 -3.62
CA MET A 20 -3.69 -11.85 -4.82
C MET A 20 -5.20 -11.99 -4.61
N MET A 21 -5.63 -12.20 -3.37
CA MET A 21 -7.01 -12.53 -3.03
C MET A 21 -7.56 -11.66 -1.89
N VAL A 22 -8.87 -11.66 -1.77
CA VAL A 22 -9.62 -11.08 -0.66
C VAL A 22 -10.32 -12.23 0.06
N ARG A 23 -10.13 -12.29 1.38
CA ARG A 23 -10.84 -13.22 2.24
C ARG A 23 -12.15 -12.57 2.68
N PHE A 24 -13.25 -13.32 2.56
CA PHE A 24 -14.54 -12.96 3.10
C PHE A 24 -14.91 -13.91 4.22
N GLU A 25 -15.43 -13.40 5.33
CA GLU A 25 -15.88 -14.19 6.47
C GLU A 25 -17.30 -13.84 6.88
N LEU A 26 -17.99 -14.80 7.49
CA LEU A 26 -19.28 -14.53 8.12
C LEU A 26 -19.05 -13.96 9.51
N THR A 27 -19.69 -12.83 9.75
CA THR A 27 -19.71 -12.11 11.02
C THR A 27 -21.15 -11.86 11.46
N ARG A 28 -21.35 -11.74 12.77
CA ARG A 28 -22.65 -11.36 13.32
C ARG A 28 -22.70 -9.84 13.39
N SER A 29 -23.76 -9.24 12.86
CA SER A 29 -24.05 -7.84 13.14
C SER A 29 -24.09 -7.63 14.66
N PRO A 30 -23.52 -6.53 15.20
CA PRO A 30 -23.68 -6.21 16.61
C PRO A 30 -25.17 -6.23 16.95
N ALA A 31 -25.53 -6.95 18.02
CA ALA A 31 -26.91 -7.04 18.46
C ALA A 31 -27.32 -5.64 18.96
N THR A 32 -28.24 -4.99 18.26
CA THR A 32 -28.91 -3.81 18.81
C THR A 32 -29.94 -4.31 19.83
N ALA A 33 -30.00 -3.67 21.01
CA ALA A 33 -30.79 -4.16 22.16
C ALA A 33 -32.29 -4.36 21.86
N SER A 34 -32.82 -3.74 20.81
CA SER A 34 -34.21 -3.82 20.37
C SER A 34 -34.41 -4.46 19.00
N GLY A 35 -33.35 -5.02 18.39
CA GLY A 35 -33.38 -5.51 17.01
C GLY A 35 -33.76 -6.98 16.86
N PRO A 36 -34.21 -7.40 15.66
CA PRO A 36 -34.35 -8.81 15.31
C PRO A 36 -33.01 -9.55 15.47
N ALA A 37 -33.09 -10.88 15.59
CA ALA A 37 -31.94 -11.76 15.79
C ALA A 37 -30.73 -11.40 14.87
N PRO A 38 -29.49 -11.46 15.38
CA PRO A 38 -28.32 -10.95 14.70
C PRO A 38 -28.15 -11.62 13.33
N ARG A 39 -28.28 -10.81 12.28
CA ARG A 39 -28.11 -11.26 10.89
C ARG A 39 -26.64 -11.60 10.64
N LEU A 40 -26.41 -12.74 9.99
CA LEU A 40 -25.09 -13.12 9.50
C LEU A 40 -24.75 -12.30 8.25
N VAL A 41 -23.67 -11.54 8.32
CA VAL A 41 -23.20 -10.69 7.22
C VAL A 41 -21.84 -11.22 6.75
N CYS A 42 -21.72 -11.43 5.45
CA CYS A 42 -20.48 -11.80 4.81
C CYS A 42 -19.71 -10.53 4.44
N GLN A 43 -18.53 -10.34 5.02
CA GLN A 43 -17.75 -9.12 4.86
C GLN A 43 -16.26 -9.41 4.60
N PRO A 44 -15.52 -8.48 3.98
CA PRO A 44 -14.07 -8.61 3.84
C PRO A 44 -13.41 -8.72 5.22
N ALA A 45 -12.49 -9.67 5.37
CA ALA A 45 -11.79 -9.96 6.62
C ALA A 45 -10.28 -10.03 6.38
N LYS A 46 -9.47 -9.74 7.41
CA LYS A 46 -8.00 -9.85 7.36
C LYS A 46 -7.35 -9.06 6.22
N MET A 47 -7.98 -7.95 5.83
CA MET A 47 -7.45 -7.03 4.82
C MET A 47 -6.57 -5.96 5.44
N MET A 48 -6.88 -5.56 6.67
CA MET A 48 -6.11 -4.62 7.48
C MET A 48 -4.98 -5.35 8.21
N HIS A 49 -4.01 -4.62 8.76
CA HIS A 49 -3.01 -5.23 9.63
C HIS A 49 -3.66 -5.71 10.93
N SER A 50 -3.17 -6.80 11.50
CA SER A 50 -3.66 -7.36 12.77
C SER A 50 -3.52 -6.40 13.96
N ARG A 51 -2.60 -5.43 13.88
CA ARG A 51 -2.44 -4.32 14.85
C ARG A 51 -3.58 -3.30 14.80
N PHE A 52 -4.19 -3.14 13.62
CA PHE A 52 -5.25 -2.16 13.36
C PHE A 52 -6.63 -2.82 13.19
N GLU A 53 -6.69 -4.15 13.15
CA GLU A 53 -7.94 -4.89 13.01
C GLU A 53 -8.67 -4.93 14.35
N ASP A 54 -9.92 -4.48 14.34
CA ASP A 54 -10.78 -4.54 15.51
C ASP A 54 -11.20 -5.99 15.76
N ARG A 55 -10.59 -6.61 16.78
CA ARG A 55 -10.88 -7.99 17.18
C ARG A 55 -12.25 -8.16 17.85
N SER A 56 -12.96 -7.07 18.12
CA SER A 56 -14.29 -7.13 18.75
C SER A 56 -15.34 -7.78 17.87
N GLN A 57 -15.11 -7.86 16.56
CA GLN A 57 -16.06 -8.46 15.64
C GLN A 57 -16.02 -9.99 15.74
N GLY A 58 -17.06 -10.56 16.36
CA GLY A 58 -17.24 -12.01 16.44
C GLY A 58 -17.27 -12.65 15.05
N THR A 59 -16.17 -13.30 14.69
CA THR A 59 -16.07 -14.09 13.44
C THR A 59 -16.51 -15.52 13.71
N THR A 60 -17.15 -16.13 12.71
CA THR A 60 -17.53 -17.56 12.80
C THR A 60 -16.38 -18.51 12.43
N GLY A 61 -15.21 -17.98 12.07
CA GLY A 61 -14.07 -18.73 11.52
C GLY A 61 -14.27 -19.26 10.09
N LYS A 62 -15.50 -19.30 9.59
CA LYS A 62 -15.83 -19.74 8.23
C LYS A 62 -15.62 -18.60 7.24
N GLY A 63 -14.84 -18.86 6.20
CA GLY A 63 -14.57 -17.88 5.16
C GLY A 63 -14.26 -18.50 3.81
N MET A 64 -14.17 -17.63 2.80
CA MET A 64 -13.82 -17.98 1.43
C MET A 64 -12.87 -16.97 0.83
N TRP A 65 -12.19 -17.39 -0.23
CA TRP A 65 -11.24 -16.55 -0.93
C TRP A 65 -11.76 -16.24 -2.33
N VAL A 66 -11.68 -14.97 -2.71
CA VAL A 66 -12.02 -14.45 -4.04
C VAL A 66 -10.83 -13.71 -4.58
N ALA A 67 -10.59 -13.75 -5.89
CA ALA A 67 -9.55 -12.94 -6.52
C ALA A 67 -9.70 -11.46 -6.11
N CYS A 68 -8.59 -10.78 -5.83
CA CYS A 68 -8.56 -9.36 -5.49
C CYS A 68 -8.84 -8.54 -6.75
N TRP A 69 -10.11 -8.48 -7.15
CA TRP A 69 -10.59 -7.79 -8.34
C TRP A 69 -12.03 -7.34 -8.11
N ARG A 70 -12.32 -6.06 -8.37
CA ARG A 70 -13.63 -5.44 -8.11
C ARG A 70 -14.78 -6.24 -8.73
N SER A 71 -14.70 -6.55 -10.02
CA SER A 71 -15.75 -7.28 -10.74
C SER A 71 -15.94 -8.71 -10.22
N ALA A 72 -14.88 -9.35 -9.70
CA ALA A 72 -15.00 -10.66 -9.08
C ALA A 72 -15.79 -10.60 -7.76
N VAL A 73 -15.55 -9.58 -6.93
CA VAL A 73 -16.29 -9.38 -5.68
C VAL A 73 -17.75 -9.00 -5.92
N GLU A 74 -18.02 -8.14 -6.91
CA GLU A 74 -19.40 -7.82 -7.31
C GLU A 74 -20.13 -9.06 -7.83
N ARG A 75 -19.46 -9.89 -8.63
CA ARG A 75 -20.00 -11.15 -9.13
C ARG A 75 -20.27 -12.15 -8.00
N LEU A 76 -19.41 -12.20 -6.98
CA LEU A 76 -19.63 -13.01 -5.78
C LEU A 76 -20.96 -12.61 -5.10
N ALA A 77 -21.18 -11.32 -4.91
CA ALA A 77 -22.36 -10.79 -4.26
C ALA A 77 -23.63 -11.02 -5.10
N ASN A 78 -23.59 -10.70 -6.39
CA ASN A 78 -24.73 -10.83 -7.30
C ASN A 78 -25.16 -12.28 -7.51
N LYS A 79 -24.20 -13.21 -7.63
CA LYS A 79 -24.52 -14.64 -7.80
C LYS A 79 -24.94 -15.33 -6.49
N GLY A 80 -24.78 -14.67 -5.34
CA GLY A 80 -25.07 -15.30 -4.05
C GLY A 80 -24.15 -16.47 -3.69
N ALA A 81 -22.98 -16.61 -4.33
CA ALA A 81 -22.08 -17.74 -4.10
C ALA A 81 -21.54 -17.80 -2.65
N TYR A 82 -21.62 -16.68 -1.92
CA TYR A 82 -21.33 -16.62 -0.49
C TYR A 82 -22.29 -17.43 0.39
N LYS A 83 -23.52 -17.72 -0.10
CA LYS A 83 -24.52 -18.52 0.63
C LYS A 83 -24.10 -19.97 0.86
N ARG A 84 -23.05 -20.44 0.17
CA ARG A 84 -22.39 -21.73 0.44
C ARG A 84 -21.77 -21.79 1.84
N LEU A 85 -21.43 -20.65 2.46
CA LEU A 85 -20.96 -20.61 3.85
C LEU A 85 -22.12 -20.74 4.84
N HIS A 86 -23.23 -20.08 4.54
CA HIS A 86 -24.47 -20.13 5.33
C HIS A 86 -25.66 -19.63 4.51
N ALA A 87 -26.79 -20.34 4.52
CA ALA A 87 -27.95 -20.02 3.69
C ALA A 87 -28.57 -18.65 4.01
N SER A 88 -28.58 -18.25 5.28
CA SER A 88 -29.09 -16.93 5.73
C SER A 88 -28.06 -15.80 5.70
N ALA A 89 -26.83 -16.08 5.23
CA ALA A 89 -25.83 -15.03 5.08
C ALA A 89 -26.35 -13.94 4.14
N ALA A 90 -25.94 -12.70 4.41
CA ALA A 90 -26.22 -11.56 3.57
C ALA A 90 -24.92 -10.88 3.13
N MET A 91 -24.89 -10.44 1.88
CA MET A 91 -23.86 -9.58 1.33
C MET A 91 -24.57 -8.59 0.43
N ASP A 92 -24.39 -7.30 0.70
CA ASP A 92 -24.96 -6.25 -0.14
C ASP A 92 -24.00 -5.93 -1.30
N PRO A 93 -24.41 -6.17 -2.56
CA PRO A 93 -23.56 -5.94 -3.73
C PRO A 93 -23.10 -4.48 -3.88
N LYS A 94 -23.91 -3.51 -3.43
CA LYS A 94 -23.60 -2.08 -3.60
C LYS A 94 -22.48 -1.63 -2.67
N THR A 95 -22.51 -2.09 -1.42
CA THR A 95 -21.56 -1.64 -0.40
C THR A 95 -20.31 -2.51 -0.31
N ILE A 96 -20.35 -3.77 -0.74
CA ILE A 96 -19.22 -4.69 -0.54
C ILE A 96 -17.96 -4.26 -1.32
N GLY A 97 -18.13 -3.75 -2.54
CA GLY A 97 -17.03 -3.23 -3.34
C GLY A 97 -16.38 -2.02 -2.68
N ILE A 98 -17.20 -1.06 -2.23
CA ILE A 98 -16.75 0.14 -1.53
C ILE A 98 -16.02 -0.23 -0.24
N LYS A 99 -16.57 -1.11 0.59
CA LYS A 99 -15.92 -1.57 1.84
C LYS A 99 -14.58 -2.23 1.57
N THR A 100 -14.52 -3.12 0.58
CA THR A 100 -13.29 -3.82 0.19
C THR A 100 -12.24 -2.82 -0.28
N HIS A 101 -12.64 -1.85 -1.10
CA HIS A 101 -11.77 -0.79 -1.58
C HIS A 101 -11.24 0.09 -0.43
N SER A 102 -12.12 0.56 0.46
CA SER A 102 -11.74 1.33 1.65
C SER A 102 -10.74 0.56 2.53
N HIS A 103 -10.91 -0.76 2.70
CA HIS A 103 -9.97 -1.58 3.47
C HIS A 103 -8.59 -1.66 2.79
N LEU A 104 -8.52 -1.76 1.45
CA LEU A 104 -7.25 -1.76 0.72
C LEU A 104 -6.50 -0.44 0.86
N VAL A 105 -7.21 0.68 0.75
CA VAL A 105 -6.60 2.01 0.92
C VAL A 105 -6.06 2.19 2.34
N ARG A 106 -6.85 1.84 3.36
CA ARG A 106 -6.39 1.88 4.75
C ARG A 106 -5.19 0.97 4.96
N ARG A 107 -5.17 -0.20 4.34
CA ARG A 107 -4.03 -1.12 4.40
C ARG A 107 -2.74 -0.47 3.87
N VAL A 108 -2.79 0.31 2.79
CA VAL A 108 -1.61 1.05 2.29
C VAL A 108 -1.11 2.06 3.32
N VAL A 109 -2.00 2.83 3.95
CA VAL A 109 -1.58 3.80 4.98
C VAL A 109 -1.00 3.11 6.21
N GLN A 110 -1.63 2.03 6.66
CA GLN A 110 -1.14 1.21 7.77
C GLN A 110 0.24 0.64 7.49
N GLU A 111 0.48 0.15 6.28
CA GLU A 111 1.80 -0.38 5.90
C GLU A 111 2.86 0.71 5.76
N ALA A 112 2.49 1.92 5.31
CA ALA A 112 3.41 3.07 5.33
C ALA A 112 3.81 3.44 6.76
N GLU A 113 2.86 3.47 7.70
CA GLU A 113 3.13 3.70 9.13
C GLU A 113 4.01 2.60 9.74
N LEU A 114 3.68 1.33 9.49
CA LEU A 114 4.45 0.19 10.00
C LEU A 114 5.85 0.11 9.39
N MET A 115 6.00 0.45 8.11
CA MET A 115 7.30 0.60 7.47
C MET A 115 8.13 1.68 8.18
N ALA A 116 7.53 2.85 8.45
CA ALA A 116 8.20 3.90 9.19
C ALA A 116 8.59 3.48 10.62
N GLY A 117 7.71 2.75 11.31
CA GLY A 117 7.98 2.18 12.63
C GLY A 117 9.17 1.20 12.61
N ARG A 118 9.23 0.30 11.62
CA ARG A 118 10.32 -0.66 11.46
C ARG A 118 11.65 0.02 11.16
N MET A 119 11.67 1.00 10.25
CA MET A 119 12.87 1.74 9.88
C MET A 119 13.40 2.64 11.01
N LYS A 120 12.53 3.15 11.89
CA LYS A 120 12.95 3.86 13.11
C LYS A 120 13.78 2.97 14.04
N GLY A 121 13.45 1.68 14.12
CA GLY A 121 14.17 0.70 14.93
C GLY A 121 15.49 0.20 14.34
N TRP A 122 15.81 0.57 13.09
CA TRP A 122 17.05 0.10 12.45
C TRP A 122 18.29 0.59 13.19
N GLN A 123 19.28 -0.29 13.29
CA GLN A 123 20.59 0.07 13.80
C GLN A 123 21.25 1.09 12.87
N GLY A 124 21.96 2.06 13.44
CA GLY A 124 22.69 3.06 12.63
C GLY A 124 23.70 2.41 11.68
N ALA A 125 24.21 1.22 12.04
CA ALA A 125 25.12 0.40 11.23
C ALA A 125 24.60 0.07 9.83
N TRP A 126 23.28 -0.12 9.66
CA TRP A 126 22.70 -0.66 8.42
C TRP A 126 22.64 0.35 7.26
N ILE A 127 23.00 1.61 7.50
CA ILE A 127 23.00 2.69 6.51
C ILE A 127 24.39 3.29 6.49
N GLU A 128 25.20 2.83 5.54
CA GLU A 128 26.56 3.33 5.32
C GLU A 128 26.54 4.41 4.25
N ASN A 129 25.78 4.15 3.19
CA ASN A 129 25.69 4.98 2.00
C ASN A 129 24.26 5.44 1.74
N GLU A 130 24.14 6.45 0.88
CA GLU A 130 22.83 6.94 0.45
C GLU A 130 22.06 5.85 -0.30
N ASP A 131 22.77 4.93 -0.96
CA ASP A 131 22.23 3.75 -1.62
C ASP A 131 21.59 2.75 -0.67
N ASP A 132 21.92 2.78 0.63
CA ASP A 132 21.27 1.91 1.62
C ASP A 132 19.90 2.41 2.06
N ILE A 133 19.51 3.62 1.64
CA ILE A 133 18.22 4.20 2.00
C ILE A 133 17.12 3.53 1.17
N PRO A 134 16.19 2.78 1.82
CA PRO A 134 15.17 1.97 1.15
C PRO A 134 14.05 2.81 0.50
N VAL A 135 13.93 4.09 0.86
CA VAL A 135 12.92 5.02 0.37
C VAL A 135 13.59 6.34 0.04
N ARG A 136 13.48 6.79 -1.20
CA ARG A 136 13.97 8.11 -1.61
C ARG A 136 12.85 8.96 -2.14
N ARG A 137 12.86 10.23 -1.75
CA ARG A 137 12.03 11.26 -2.37
C ARG A 137 12.77 11.81 -3.59
N THR A 138 12.08 11.99 -4.71
CA THR A 138 12.70 12.45 -5.97
C THR A 138 11.75 13.33 -6.77
N THR A 139 12.30 14.14 -7.68
CA THR A 139 11.53 14.84 -8.71
C THR A 139 11.35 13.93 -9.94
N ARG A 140 10.67 14.42 -10.97
CA ARG A 140 10.53 13.66 -12.22
C ARG A 140 11.87 13.50 -12.92
N GLU A 141 12.68 14.56 -12.97
CA GLU A 141 14.01 14.53 -13.58
C GLU A 141 14.91 13.55 -12.83
N GLY A 142 14.91 13.61 -11.49
CA GLY A 142 15.68 12.67 -10.68
C GLY A 142 15.19 11.22 -10.80
N LEU A 143 13.91 10.99 -11.09
CA LEU A 143 13.41 9.64 -11.38
C LEU A 143 14.01 9.09 -12.67
N GLU A 144 14.13 9.90 -13.72
CA GLU A 144 14.77 9.49 -14.98
C GLU A 144 16.24 9.13 -14.76
N GLU A 145 16.97 9.92 -13.97
CA GLU A 145 18.36 9.61 -13.61
C GLU A 145 18.47 8.28 -12.86
N LEU A 146 17.62 8.06 -11.86
CA LEU A 146 17.56 6.79 -11.12
C LEU A 146 17.19 5.61 -12.03
N TRP A 147 16.32 5.83 -13.00
CA TRP A 147 15.92 4.83 -13.98
C TRP A 147 17.07 4.45 -14.90
N GLN A 148 17.77 5.44 -15.47
CA GLN A 148 18.95 5.19 -16.30
C GLN A 148 20.03 4.46 -15.52
N ALA A 149 20.25 4.84 -14.25
CA ALA A 149 21.19 4.15 -13.38
C ALA A 149 20.74 2.71 -13.06
N HIS A 150 19.43 2.48 -12.92
CA HIS A 150 18.88 1.14 -12.74
C HIS A 150 19.08 0.26 -13.98
N LEU A 151 18.84 0.79 -15.18
CA LEU A 151 19.08 0.09 -16.45
C LEU A 151 20.58 -0.21 -16.67
N ALA A 152 21.46 0.68 -16.20
CA ALA A 152 22.89 0.48 -16.22
C ALA A 152 23.38 -0.54 -15.16
N GLY A 153 22.50 -1.01 -14.27
CA GLY A 153 22.86 -1.93 -13.18
C GLY A 153 23.72 -1.27 -12.09
N THR A 154 23.77 0.06 -12.02
CA THR A 154 24.59 0.79 -11.05
C THR A 154 23.86 1.09 -9.75
N THR A 155 22.52 1.03 -9.75
CA THR A 155 21.70 1.25 -8.56
C THR A 155 21.01 -0.01 -8.09
N ARG A 156 20.56 0.02 -6.82
CA ARG A 156 19.71 -1.03 -6.26
C ARG A 156 18.45 -1.23 -7.10
N ARG A 157 17.87 -2.42 -6.97
CA ARG A 157 16.62 -2.75 -7.63
C ARG A 157 15.50 -1.83 -7.14
N ILE A 158 14.87 -1.10 -8.07
CA ILE A 158 13.67 -0.34 -7.77
C ILE A 158 12.51 -1.33 -7.60
N ALA A 159 11.93 -1.37 -6.41
CA ALA A 159 10.81 -2.24 -6.07
C ALA A 159 9.48 -1.66 -6.53
N ALA A 160 9.31 -0.35 -6.38
CA ALA A 160 8.12 0.39 -6.78
C ALA A 160 8.39 1.89 -6.82
N ILE A 161 7.58 2.61 -7.60
CA ILE A 161 7.51 4.07 -7.62
C ILE A 161 6.12 4.46 -7.12
N LEU A 162 6.07 5.42 -6.20
CA LEU A 162 4.86 5.91 -5.59
C LEU A 162 4.71 7.40 -5.88
N ASP A 163 3.63 7.75 -6.54
CA ASP A 163 3.26 9.12 -6.88
C ASP A 163 2.14 9.59 -5.96
N LEU A 164 2.50 10.54 -5.09
CA LEU A 164 1.60 11.18 -4.13
C LEU A 164 1.13 12.56 -4.61
N SER A 165 1.42 12.93 -5.86
CA SER A 165 0.98 14.21 -6.43
C SER A 165 -0.54 14.31 -6.36
N PRO A 166 -1.10 15.47 -5.96
CA PRO A 166 -2.54 15.65 -5.94
C PRO A 166 -3.15 15.45 -7.34
N LEU A 167 -4.43 15.12 -7.38
CA LEU A 167 -5.17 15.15 -8.64
C LEU A 167 -5.20 16.59 -9.16
N PRO A 168 -4.94 16.84 -10.46
CA PRO A 168 -5.13 18.17 -11.01
C PRO A 168 -6.59 18.58 -10.82
N SER A 169 -6.81 19.78 -10.27
CA SER A 169 -8.16 20.34 -10.14
C SER A 169 -8.84 20.35 -11.52
N PRO A 170 -10.14 19.99 -11.63
CA PRO A 170 -10.82 19.93 -12.92
C PRO A 170 -10.78 21.25 -13.70
N SER A 171 -10.67 22.40 -13.02
CA SER A 171 -10.49 23.72 -13.64
C SER A 171 -9.19 23.86 -14.43
N ASN A 172 -8.17 23.09 -14.08
CA ASN A 172 -6.83 23.12 -14.69
C ASN A 172 -6.62 21.95 -15.65
N ALA A 173 -7.66 21.16 -15.93
CA ALA A 173 -7.66 20.12 -16.95
C ALA A 173 -7.66 20.76 -18.36
N SER A 174 -6.62 21.54 -18.67
CA SER A 174 -6.19 21.67 -20.06
C SER A 174 -5.94 20.25 -20.58
N ALA A 175 -6.30 20.01 -21.85
CA ALA A 175 -6.33 18.69 -22.47
C ALA A 175 -5.15 17.82 -22.00
N PRO A 176 -5.40 16.55 -21.59
CA PRO A 176 -4.39 15.73 -20.93
C PRO A 176 -3.12 15.77 -21.77
N SER A 177 -2.08 16.40 -21.23
CA SER A 177 -0.79 16.50 -21.91
C SER A 177 -0.36 15.09 -22.25
N THR A 178 -0.48 14.72 -23.53
CA THR A 178 -0.19 13.39 -24.07
C THR A 178 1.24 12.95 -23.74
N LYS A 179 2.09 13.92 -23.38
CA LYS A 179 3.45 13.71 -22.88
C LYS A 179 3.47 12.87 -21.61
N VAL A 180 2.52 13.00 -20.67
CA VAL A 180 2.55 12.24 -19.41
C VAL A 180 2.24 10.75 -19.61
N ALA A 181 1.36 10.42 -20.56
CA ALA A 181 1.09 9.03 -20.94
C ALA A 181 2.22 8.42 -21.77
N ALA A 182 2.99 9.26 -22.50
CA ALA A 182 4.12 8.83 -23.33
C ALA A 182 5.40 8.51 -22.55
N PHE A 183 5.56 9.03 -21.32
CA PHE A 183 6.70 8.74 -20.44
C PHE A 183 6.45 7.59 -19.46
N LEU A 184 5.26 6.98 -19.48
CA LEU A 184 5.04 5.68 -18.85
C LEU A 184 5.55 4.61 -19.84
N PRO A 185 6.54 3.78 -19.45
CA PRO A 185 7.29 2.94 -20.39
C PRO A 185 6.34 2.10 -21.23
N THR A 186 6.46 2.14 -22.56
CA THR A 186 5.74 1.26 -23.48
C THR A 186 6.09 -0.22 -23.24
N LEU A 187 5.15 -1.10 -23.58
CA LEU A 187 4.87 -2.46 -23.07
C LEU A 187 5.97 -3.53 -23.01
N THR A 188 7.24 -3.27 -23.30
CA THR A 188 8.18 -4.36 -23.64
C THR A 188 9.32 -4.64 -22.67
N ASP A 189 9.48 -3.90 -21.57
CA ASP A 189 10.55 -4.23 -20.62
C ASP A 189 10.10 -4.13 -19.16
N ARG A 190 10.53 -5.11 -18.37
CA ARG A 190 10.03 -5.49 -17.03
C ARG A 190 9.71 -4.27 -16.15
N ARG A 191 8.46 -3.81 -16.23
CA ARG A 191 8.06 -2.50 -15.72
C ARG A 191 8.12 -2.48 -14.20
N ILE A 192 8.99 -1.63 -13.67
CA ILE A 192 8.94 -1.23 -12.26
C ILE A 192 7.51 -0.76 -11.96
N PRO A 193 6.85 -1.31 -10.94
CA PRO A 193 5.48 -0.92 -10.60
C PRO A 193 5.39 0.57 -10.25
N TYR A 194 4.60 1.33 -11.01
CA TYR A 194 4.29 2.74 -10.74
C TYR A 194 2.88 2.86 -10.16
N PHE A 195 2.75 3.50 -9.00
CA PHE A 195 1.48 3.65 -8.28
C PHE A 195 1.16 5.12 -8.06
N ARG A 196 0.14 5.62 -8.74
CA ARG A 196 -0.43 6.95 -8.45
C ARG A 196 -1.58 6.81 -7.47
N LEU A 197 -1.42 7.27 -6.23
CA LEU A 197 -2.40 6.96 -5.17
C LEU A 197 -3.66 7.80 -5.21
N ALA A 198 -3.57 9.05 -5.69
CA ALA A 198 -4.67 9.99 -5.59
C ALA A 198 -6.00 9.48 -6.21
N PRO A 199 -6.02 8.87 -7.42
CA PRO A 199 -7.23 8.27 -7.99
C PRO A 199 -7.84 7.15 -7.15
N PHE A 200 -7.01 6.40 -6.42
CA PHE A 200 -7.52 5.32 -5.58
C PHE A 200 -8.13 5.83 -4.28
N PHE A 201 -7.74 7.01 -3.81
CA PHE A 201 -8.22 7.51 -2.52
C PHE A 201 -9.55 8.27 -2.65
N ASP A 202 -9.91 8.66 -3.88
CA ASP A 202 -11.09 9.46 -4.19
C ASP A 202 -12.43 8.75 -3.88
N SER A 203 -12.45 7.42 -3.94
CA SER A 203 -13.65 6.61 -3.68
C SER A 203 -13.72 5.98 -2.29
N VAL A 204 -12.89 6.44 -1.36
CA VAL A 204 -12.80 5.86 -0.01
C VAL A 204 -13.90 6.40 0.88
N VAL A 205 -14.71 5.48 1.40
CA VAL A 205 -15.63 5.78 2.49
C VAL A 205 -14.92 5.52 3.83
N VAL A 206 -14.78 6.57 4.63
CA VAL A 206 -14.24 6.51 5.99
C VAL A 206 -15.41 6.43 6.95
N HIS A 207 -15.39 5.43 7.85
CA HIS A 207 -16.33 5.43 8.95
C HIS A 207 -15.75 6.34 10.05
N PRO A 208 -16.54 7.22 10.70
CA PRO A 208 -16.02 8.18 11.69
C PRO A 208 -15.09 7.55 12.73
N ASN A 209 -15.48 6.37 13.25
CA ASN A 209 -14.71 5.69 14.30
C ASN A 209 -13.59 4.76 13.82
N SER A 210 -13.30 4.70 12.52
CA SER A 210 -12.46 3.63 11.97
C SER A 210 -10.96 3.92 11.88
N LEU A 211 -10.54 5.10 12.36
CA LEU A 211 -9.13 5.52 12.36
C LEU A 211 -8.73 6.03 13.76
N PRO A 212 -8.67 5.17 14.78
CA PRO A 212 -8.35 5.57 16.16
C PRO A 212 -6.92 6.13 16.33
N ILE A 213 -6.04 5.93 15.35
CA ILE A 213 -4.61 6.30 15.40
C ILE A 213 -4.30 7.54 14.54
N TRP A 214 -5.27 8.00 13.76
CA TRP A 214 -5.08 9.23 13.00
C TRP A 214 -5.14 10.42 13.97
N PRO A 215 -4.46 11.54 13.67
CA PRO A 215 -4.82 12.80 14.28
C PRO A 215 -6.34 12.85 14.22
N ARG A 216 -7.00 13.04 15.36
CA ARG A 216 -8.45 13.23 15.38
C ARG A 216 -8.68 14.50 14.59
N TYR A 217 -8.79 14.37 13.27
CA TYR A 217 -9.33 15.40 12.43
C TYR A 217 -10.65 15.70 13.09
N ALA A 218 -10.86 16.96 13.45
CA ALA A 218 -12.16 17.38 13.94
C ALA A 218 -13.20 16.85 12.93
N ASP A 219 -14.36 16.40 13.41
CA ASP A 219 -15.44 15.95 12.52
C ASP A 219 -15.81 17.05 11.50
N ASP A 220 -15.40 18.30 11.78
CA ASP A 220 -15.58 19.50 10.96
C ASP A 220 -14.43 19.80 9.98
N ASP A 221 -13.40 18.97 9.83
CA ASP A 221 -12.33 19.21 8.85
C ASP A 221 -12.87 19.08 7.41
N PRO A 222 -12.93 20.17 6.61
CA PRO A 222 -13.46 20.13 5.26
C PRO A 222 -12.52 19.40 4.27
N THR A 223 -11.32 19.01 4.70
CA THR A 223 -10.34 18.35 3.84
C THR A 223 -10.89 17.03 3.30
N PRO A 224 -10.92 16.85 1.96
CA PRO A 224 -11.34 15.60 1.35
C PRO A 224 -10.63 14.39 1.97
N ALA A 225 -11.35 13.29 2.14
CA ALA A 225 -10.77 12.07 2.70
C ALA A 225 -9.51 11.64 1.93
N ALA A 226 -9.54 11.78 0.60
CA ALA A 226 -8.42 11.43 -0.28
C ALA A 226 -7.13 12.18 0.07
N ASP A 227 -7.22 13.50 0.24
CA ASP A 227 -6.07 14.34 0.60
C ASP A 227 -5.51 13.99 1.98
N ARG A 228 -6.39 13.64 2.94
CA ARG A 228 -5.96 13.14 4.25
C ARG A 228 -5.20 11.82 4.14
N PHE A 229 -5.66 10.87 3.32
CA PHE A 229 -4.92 9.62 3.08
C PHE A 229 -3.57 9.90 2.41
N LEU A 230 -3.50 10.78 1.40
CA LEU A 230 -2.24 11.16 0.74
C LEU A 230 -1.27 11.81 1.74
N ALA A 231 -1.74 12.78 2.52
CA ALA A 231 -0.96 13.48 3.52
C ALA A 231 -0.39 12.51 4.58
N ASN A 232 -1.19 11.53 5.02
CA ASN A 232 -0.73 10.53 5.98
C ASN A 232 0.35 9.60 5.40
N VAL A 233 0.19 9.13 4.16
CA VAL A 233 1.25 8.34 3.50
C VAL A 233 2.51 9.20 3.36
N ARG A 234 2.38 10.43 2.85
CA ARG A 234 3.48 11.39 2.66
C ARG A 234 4.23 11.64 3.98
N ALA A 235 3.52 11.98 5.06
CA ALA A 235 4.12 12.27 6.36
C ALA A 235 4.93 11.09 6.92
N ASN A 236 4.45 9.86 6.75
CA ASN A 236 5.17 8.67 7.17
C ASN A 236 6.46 8.45 6.35
N LEU A 237 6.40 8.66 5.02
CA LEU A 237 7.56 8.52 4.14
C LEU A 237 8.59 9.64 4.36
N ASP A 238 8.15 10.90 4.42
CA ASP A 238 9.01 12.06 4.71
C ASP A 238 9.70 11.92 6.07
N GLY A 239 8.97 11.43 7.08
CA GLY A 239 9.53 11.15 8.41
C GLY A 239 10.64 10.10 8.38
N VAL A 240 10.52 9.07 7.55
CA VAL A 240 11.57 8.07 7.32
C VAL A 240 12.75 8.69 6.59
N VAL A 241 12.53 9.35 5.45
CA VAL A 241 13.59 9.95 4.62
C VAL A 241 14.41 10.92 5.47
N SER A 242 13.74 11.80 6.20
CA SER A 242 14.39 12.79 7.08
C SER A 242 15.17 12.14 8.24
N LEU A 243 14.67 11.02 8.78
CA LEU A 243 15.38 10.27 9.82
C LEU A 243 16.67 9.66 9.27
N LEU A 244 16.59 8.98 8.12
CA LEU A 244 17.71 8.26 7.55
C LEU A 244 18.78 9.22 7.03
N GLN A 245 18.39 10.32 6.39
CA GLN A 245 19.30 11.39 5.98
C GLN A 245 20.05 12.00 7.19
N ARG A 246 19.36 12.26 8.31
CA ARG A 246 20.01 12.75 9.54
C ARG A 246 21.01 11.75 10.11
N ARG A 247 20.69 10.45 10.08
CA ARG A 247 21.62 9.39 10.54
C ARG A 247 22.87 9.36 9.67
N LEU A 248 22.70 9.45 8.36
CA LEU A 248 23.79 9.46 7.39
C LEU A 248 24.66 10.73 7.53
N ALA A 249 24.05 11.90 7.73
CA ALA A 249 24.76 13.14 7.98
C ALA A 249 25.62 13.07 9.25
N ARG A 250 25.09 12.54 10.36
CA ARG A 250 25.85 12.34 11.61
C ARG A 250 27.05 11.40 11.45
N ARG A 251 27.00 10.46 10.50
CA ARG A 251 28.13 9.56 10.21
C ARG A 251 29.23 10.23 9.41
N ARG A 252 28.86 11.09 8.44
CA ARG A 252 29.82 11.85 7.63
C ARG A 252 30.58 12.89 8.47
N VAL A 253 29.90 13.48 9.43
CA VAL A 253 30.49 14.44 10.38
C VAL A 253 31.20 13.63 11.46
N GLY A 254 32.49 13.34 11.24
CA GLY A 254 33.31 12.65 12.24
C GLY A 254 33.29 13.37 13.61
N PRO A 255 33.68 12.70 14.70
CA PRO A 255 33.50 13.16 16.09
C PRO A 255 34.21 14.49 16.48
N GLY A 256 34.85 15.19 15.54
CA GLY A 256 35.49 16.49 15.75
C GLY A 256 35.03 17.62 14.83
N SER A 257 34.04 17.41 13.96
CA SER A 257 33.58 18.47 13.03
C SER A 257 32.39 19.24 13.63
N THR A 258 32.63 20.50 14.00
CA THR A 258 31.71 21.34 14.77
C THR A 258 30.69 22.12 13.94
N VAL A 259 30.69 22.01 12.61
CA VAL A 259 29.75 22.77 11.77
C VAL A 259 29.18 21.88 10.68
N ALA A 260 28.17 21.11 11.04
CA ALA A 260 27.30 20.46 10.06
C ALA A 260 26.19 21.45 9.71
N THR A 261 26.43 22.33 8.74
CA THR A 261 25.35 23.03 8.04
C THR A 261 24.43 21.94 7.50
N LEU A 262 23.25 21.79 8.09
CA LEU A 262 22.22 20.85 7.66
C LEU A 262 21.94 21.18 6.20
N ALA A 263 22.46 20.36 5.28
CA ALA A 263 22.10 20.45 3.87
C ALA A 263 20.57 20.42 3.83
N GLU A 264 19.97 21.48 3.30
CA GLU A 264 18.52 21.53 3.17
C GLU A 264 18.05 20.28 2.42
N PRO A 265 16.92 19.69 2.83
CA PRO A 265 16.41 18.48 2.22
C PRO A 265 16.27 18.70 0.71
N ARG A 266 17.16 18.09 -0.07
CA ARG A 266 17.15 18.17 -1.52
C ARG A 266 15.86 17.51 -2.03
N GLY A 267 14.92 18.33 -2.50
CA GLY A 267 13.82 17.93 -3.39
C GLY A 267 12.41 18.08 -2.82
N GLU A 268 11.68 19.07 -3.33
CA GLU A 268 10.22 19.22 -3.18
C GLU A 268 9.42 18.25 -4.07
N GLY A 269 9.92 17.04 -4.31
CA GLY A 269 9.26 16.07 -5.20
C GLY A 269 8.03 15.41 -4.57
N ASP A 270 7.07 14.98 -5.38
CA ASP A 270 5.92 14.17 -4.92
C ASP A 270 6.08 12.68 -5.23
N LEU A 271 7.23 12.30 -5.78
CA LEU A 271 7.56 10.93 -6.14
C LEU A 271 8.44 10.29 -5.07
N TYR A 272 8.11 9.06 -4.72
CA TYR A 272 8.87 8.23 -3.81
C TYR A 272 9.29 6.95 -4.52
N VAL A 273 10.59 6.67 -4.49
CA VAL A 273 11.16 5.44 -5.04
C VAL A 273 11.43 4.50 -3.88
N LEU A 274 10.80 3.32 -3.93
CA LEU A 274 11.01 2.24 -2.98
C LEU A 274 12.05 1.29 -3.57
N PHE A 275 13.14 1.07 -2.84
CA PHE A 275 14.21 0.16 -3.25
C PHE A 275 14.05 -1.17 -2.51
N ALA A 276 14.32 -2.26 -3.23
CA ALA A 276 14.54 -3.57 -2.63
C ALA A 276 16.04 -3.89 -2.66
N PRO A 277 16.51 -4.80 -1.77
CA PRO A 277 17.80 -5.44 -1.94
C PRO A 277 17.93 -6.04 -3.35
N LEU A 278 19.16 -6.12 -3.86
CA LEU A 278 19.44 -6.80 -5.12
C LEU A 278 19.02 -8.27 -5.00
N ILE A 279 18.13 -8.72 -5.88
CA ILE A 279 17.53 -10.07 -5.87
C ILE A 279 18.44 -11.12 -6.53
N ASP A 280 19.47 -10.68 -7.23
CA ASP A 280 20.42 -11.58 -7.89
C ASP A 280 21.40 -12.25 -6.90
N LEU A 281 21.33 -11.86 -5.63
CA LEU A 281 22.00 -12.58 -4.56
C LEU A 281 21.09 -13.73 -4.11
N ASP A 282 21.63 -14.95 -4.14
CA ASP A 282 21.04 -16.13 -3.49
C ASP A 282 20.52 -15.72 -2.10
N PRO A 283 19.26 -16.02 -1.74
CA PRO A 283 18.70 -15.64 -0.45
C PRO A 283 19.55 -16.06 0.76
N SER A 284 20.37 -17.10 0.62
CA SER A 284 21.34 -17.53 1.64
C SER A 284 22.47 -16.52 1.89
N ARG A 285 22.67 -15.56 0.98
CA ARG A 285 23.70 -14.51 1.04
C ARG A 285 23.17 -13.17 1.54
N TYR A 286 21.88 -13.06 1.85
CA TYR A 286 21.39 -11.86 2.52
C TYR A 286 22.00 -11.81 3.92
N ASP A 287 22.71 -10.72 4.20
CA ASP A 287 22.99 -10.38 5.59
C ASP A 287 21.69 -9.93 6.29
N GLU A 288 21.76 -9.86 7.61
CA GLU A 288 20.62 -9.45 8.45
C GLU A 288 20.10 -8.05 8.07
N ALA A 289 20.98 -7.17 7.60
CA ALA A 289 20.61 -5.80 7.23
C ALA A 289 19.80 -5.75 5.93
N GLU A 290 20.20 -6.47 4.89
CA GLU A 290 19.46 -6.58 3.63
C GLU A 290 18.13 -7.30 3.83
N GLN A 291 18.08 -8.34 4.65
CA GLN A 291 16.81 -8.96 5.03
C GLN A 291 15.88 -7.96 5.73
N ALA A 292 16.39 -7.20 6.71
CA ALA A 292 15.60 -6.18 7.40
C ALA A 292 15.12 -5.06 6.45
N LYS A 293 15.94 -4.67 5.46
CA LYS A 293 15.57 -3.73 4.39
C LYS A 293 14.41 -4.26 3.55
N ALA A 294 14.50 -5.49 3.04
CA ALA A 294 13.42 -6.13 2.30
C ALA A 294 12.15 -6.25 3.15
N GLU A 295 12.28 -6.74 4.38
CA GLU A 295 11.15 -6.91 5.29
C GLU A 295 10.42 -5.59 5.51
N ALA A 296 11.12 -4.47 5.67
CA ALA A 296 10.49 -3.16 5.84
C ALA A 296 9.66 -2.72 4.62
N VAL A 297 10.20 -2.85 3.40
CA VAL A 297 9.58 -2.29 2.18
C VAL A 297 8.52 -3.20 1.57
N VAL A 298 8.76 -4.52 1.55
CA VAL A 298 7.93 -5.48 0.80
C VAL A 298 6.45 -5.43 1.19
N PRO A 299 6.06 -5.34 2.48
CA PRO A 299 4.64 -5.28 2.86
C PRO A 299 3.88 -4.08 2.27
N LEU A 300 4.53 -2.91 2.17
CA LEU A 300 3.94 -1.74 1.52
C LEU A 300 3.77 -1.98 0.02
N VAL A 301 4.79 -2.54 -0.64
CA VAL A 301 4.71 -2.90 -2.08
C VAL A 301 3.60 -3.92 -2.34
N VAL A 302 3.43 -4.92 -1.47
CA VAL A 302 2.33 -5.90 -1.56
C VAL A 302 0.98 -5.22 -1.39
N ALA A 303 0.83 -4.28 -0.45
CA ALA A 303 -0.41 -3.52 -0.28
C ALA A 303 -0.75 -2.69 -1.54
N LEU A 304 0.24 -2.03 -2.13
CA LEU A 304 0.10 -1.28 -3.38
C LEU A 304 -0.29 -2.19 -4.56
N MET A 305 0.36 -3.35 -4.70
CA MET A 305 0.02 -4.33 -5.73
C MET A 305 -1.42 -4.84 -5.58
N ARG A 306 -1.92 -5.03 -4.35
CA ARG A 306 -3.32 -5.42 -4.11
C ARG A 306 -4.30 -4.35 -4.57
N MET A 307 -3.96 -3.07 -4.41
CA MET A 307 -4.78 -1.98 -4.96
C MET A 307 -4.80 -1.99 -6.49
N ARG A 308 -3.67 -2.23 -7.15
CA ARG A 308 -3.59 -2.38 -8.61
C ARG A 308 -4.35 -3.61 -9.13
N LEU A 309 -4.27 -4.74 -8.42
CA LEU A 309 -5.07 -5.94 -8.74
C LEU A 309 -6.57 -5.64 -8.60
N TRP A 310 -6.96 -4.87 -7.57
CA TRP A 310 -8.35 -4.52 -7.33
C TRP A 310 -8.99 -3.75 -8.49
N THR A 311 -8.25 -2.83 -9.12
CA THR A 311 -8.72 -2.07 -10.29
C THR A 311 -8.73 -2.88 -11.59
N GLY A 312 -8.12 -4.08 -11.61
CA GLY A 312 -8.04 -4.92 -12.80
C GLY A 312 -6.72 -4.80 -13.55
N GLU A 313 -5.92 -3.76 -13.28
CA GLU A 313 -4.68 -3.46 -13.99
C GLU A 313 -3.62 -4.55 -13.86
N GLY A 314 -3.61 -5.30 -12.76
CA GLY A 314 -2.68 -6.42 -12.56
C GLY A 314 -3.15 -7.78 -13.11
N TRP A 315 -4.33 -7.83 -13.74
CA TRP A 315 -4.92 -9.06 -14.30
C TRP A 315 -4.96 -9.10 -15.82
N ALA A 316 -4.88 -7.95 -16.49
CA ALA A 316 -4.66 -7.92 -17.93
C ALA A 316 -3.33 -8.62 -18.22
N ALA A 317 -3.33 -9.56 -19.18
CA ALA A 317 -2.09 -10.15 -19.64
C ALA A 317 -1.20 -9.01 -20.17
N GLU A 318 -0.11 -8.72 -19.47
CA GLU A 318 1.03 -8.02 -20.03
C GLU A 318 1.73 -8.94 -21.03
#